data_AF-A0AAJ2DUT0-F1
#
_entry.id   AF-A0AAJ2DUT0-F1
#
_cell.length_a   1.000
_cell.length_b   1.000
_cell.length_c   1.000
_cell.angle_alpha   90.00
_cell.angle_beta   90.00
_cell.angle_gamma   90.00
#
_symmetry.space_group_name_H-M   'P 1'
#
loop_
_entity.id
_entity.type
_entity.pdbx_description
1 polymer ?
#
loop_
_entity_poly.entity_id
_entity_poly.type
_entity_poly.pdbx_seq_one_letter_code
_entity_poly.pdbx_strand_id
1 'polypeptide(L)'
;MHAEKRNNRVMLYRSSYVRKGENGNSHGYAVQEFVGSLATDTHEVPAELAAKLSPEEREYVESKVMLPARRAAEQVRRMAEEERRALEVRERDPRWRLDEALRLLGDAGRLVSDGSFRIDAGRITALRKVLDVLATAARLQTDPLDAVLAAVVSATAMVKAGHYGTGPAGNVRDTAVYKRWRNIGEAVDSGKDSLLKALQAKGWARVRG
;
A
#
# COMPACT_ATOMS: atom_id res chain seq x y z
N MET A 1 -15.11 -29.78 -37.49
CA MET A 1 -14.99 -29.95 -36.03
C MET A 1 -15.60 -28.76 -35.30
N HIS A 2 -16.09 -28.96 -34.10
CA HIS A 2 -16.69 -27.94 -33.22
C HIS A 2 -16.03 -28.00 -31.84
N ALA A 3 -15.92 -26.84 -31.17
CA ALA A 3 -15.33 -26.72 -29.85
C ALA A 3 -16.27 -25.95 -28.92
N GLU A 4 -16.65 -26.57 -27.81
CA GLU A 4 -17.52 -25.96 -26.79
C GLU A 4 -16.76 -25.77 -25.48
N LYS A 5 -16.91 -24.61 -24.83
CA LYS A 5 -16.31 -24.34 -23.52
C LYS A 5 -17.28 -24.68 -22.39
N ARG A 6 -16.88 -25.57 -21.48
CA ARG A 6 -17.64 -25.96 -20.28
C ARG A 6 -16.68 -26.23 -19.13
N ASN A 7 -16.95 -25.70 -17.93
CA ASN A 7 -16.20 -25.98 -16.70
C ASN A 7 -14.66 -25.89 -16.85
N ASN A 8 -14.17 -24.79 -17.42
CA ASN A 8 -12.74 -24.57 -17.71
C ASN A 8 -12.10 -25.60 -18.66
N ARG A 9 -12.90 -26.34 -19.43
CA ARG A 9 -12.45 -27.26 -20.47
C ARG A 9 -13.05 -26.89 -21.82
N VAL A 10 -12.33 -27.24 -22.87
CA VAL A 10 -12.79 -27.19 -24.26
C VAL A 10 -13.10 -28.60 -24.70
N MET A 11 -14.37 -28.86 -24.96
CA MET A 11 -14.90 -30.13 -25.45
C MET A 11 -14.85 -30.11 -26.99
N LEU A 12 -14.24 -31.12 -27.59
CA LEU A 12 -14.06 -31.22 -29.04
C LEU A 12 -15.04 -32.23 -29.62
N TYR A 13 -15.82 -31.79 -30.60
CA TYR A 13 -16.83 -32.61 -31.28
C TYR A 13 -16.58 -32.66 -32.78
N ARG A 14 -16.49 -33.87 -33.34
CA ARG A 14 -16.47 -34.09 -34.78
C ARG A 14 -17.91 -34.11 -35.28
N SER A 15 -18.25 -33.21 -36.20
CA SER A 15 -19.57 -33.18 -36.81
C SER A 15 -19.52 -33.89 -38.16
N SER A 16 -20.42 -34.84 -38.37
CA SER A 16 -20.67 -35.49 -39.67
C SER A 16 -22.13 -35.28 -40.07
N TYR A 17 -22.40 -35.20 -41.37
CA TYR A 17 -23.76 -35.08 -41.87
C TYR A 17 -24.26 -36.43 -42.35
N VAL A 18 -25.35 -36.91 -41.76
CA VAL A 18 -26.03 -38.14 -42.16
C VAL A 18 -27.09 -37.77 -43.19
N ARG A 19 -27.00 -38.36 -44.39
CA ARG A 19 -27.95 -38.05 -45.46
C ARG A 19 -29.30 -38.69 -45.19
N LYS A 20 -30.35 -38.12 -45.78
CA LYS A 20 -31.71 -38.70 -45.72
C LYS A 20 -31.69 -40.12 -46.28
N GLY A 21 -32.29 -41.06 -45.56
CA GLY A 21 -32.44 -42.46 -45.97
C GLY A 21 -31.27 -43.39 -45.62
N GLU A 22 -30.12 -42.86 -45.18
CA GLU A 22 -28.93 -43.65 -44.87
C GLU A 22 -29.12 -44.55 -43.64
N ASN A 23 -29.93 -44.10 -42.66
CA ASN A 23 -30.28 -44.84 -41.45
C ASN A 23 -31.81 -44.95 -41.26
N GLY A 24 -32.58 -45.03 -42.34
CA GLY A 24 -34.06 -45.03 -42.28
C GLY A 24 -34.66 -43.69 -41.82
N ASN A 25 -33.86 -42.62 -41.84
CA ASN A 25 -34.24 -41.27 -41.44
C ASN A 25 -35.02 -40.52 -42.53
N SER A 26 -36.04 -39.76 -42.12
CA SER A 26 -36.93 -38.99 -43.02
C SER A 26 -36.31 -37.70 -43.57
N HIS A 27 -35.24 -37.21 -42.95
CA HIS A 27 -34.48 -36.02 -43.34
C HIS A 27 -33.00 -36.18 -42.94
N GLY A 28 -32.11 -35.43 -43.58
CA GLY A 28 -30.69 -35.42 -43.21
C GLY A 28 -30.46 -34.62 -41.94
N TYR A 29 -29.48 -35.02 -41.14
CA TYR A 29 -29.18 -34.40 -39.86
C TYR A 29 -27.68 -34.44 -39.56
N ALA A 30 -27.22 -33.54 -38.71
CA ALA A 30 -25.83 -33.54 -38.23
C ALA A 30 -25.72 -34.42 -36.97
N VAL A 31 -24.70 -35.27 -36.94
CA VAL A 31 -24.28 -36.02 -35.75
C VAL A 31 -22.99 -35.40 -35.24
N GLN A 32 -22.89 -35.26 -33.92
CA GLN A 32 -21.69 -34.81 -33.24
C GLN A 32 -21.13 -35.96 -32.39
N GLU A 33 -19.90 -36.37 -32.70
CA GLU A 33 -19.15 -37.36 -31.95
C GLU A 33 -18.13 -36.66 -31.05
N PHE A 34 -18.10 -37.01 -29.76
CA PHE A 34 -17.13 -36.46 -28.83
C PHE A 34 -15.75 -37.09 -29.05
N VAL A 35 -14.75 -36.26 -29.35
CA VAL A 35 -13.38 -36.72 -29.66
C VAL A 35 -12.46 -36.63 -28.43
N GLY A 36 -12.68 -35.61 -27.59
CA GLY A 36 -11.89 -35.42 -26.39
C GLY A 36 -12.06 -34.02 -25.79
N SER A 37 -11.33 -33.74 -24.72
CA SER A 37 -11.35 -32.44 -24.06
C SER A 37 -9.97 -31.95 -23.68
N LEU A 38 -9.78 -30.64 -23.74
CA LEU A 38 -8.56 -29.93 -23.36
C LEU A 38 -8.87 -28.95 -22.22
N ALA A 39 -7.89 -28.59 -21.40
CA ALA A 39 -8.08 -27.45 -20.49
C ALA A 39 -8.05 -26.14 -21.29
N THR A 40 -8.74 -25.11 -20.81
CA THR A 40 -8.89 -23.84 -21.57
C THR A 40 -7.58 -23.06 -21.68
N ASP A 41 -6.64 -23.34 -20.79
CA ASP A 41 -5.29 -22.80 -20.71
C ASP A 41 -4.23 -23.72 -21.34
N THR A 42 -4.63 -24.84 -21.93
CA THR A 42 -3.69 -25.78 -22.53
C THR A 42 -2.92 -25.14 -23.69
N HIS A 43 -1.61 -25.41 -23.74
CA HIS A 43 -0.71 -24.87 -24.77
C HIS A 43 -0.24 -25.93 -25.78
N GLU A 44 -0.50 -27.21 -25.52
CA GLU A 44 -0.09 -28.34 -26.36
C GLU A 44 -1.20 -29.39 -26.43
N VAL A 45 -1.37 -30.04 -27.58
CA VAL A 45 -2.34 -31.13 -27.74
C VAL A 45 -1.73 -32.42 -27.18
N PRO A 46 -2.36 -33.08 -26.17
CA PRO A 46 -1.87 -34.34 -25.64
C PRO A 46 -1.75 -35.40 -26.75
N ALA A 47 -0.70 -36.23 -26.69
CA ALA A 47 -0.41 -37.23 -27.73
C ALA A 47 -1.59 -38.18 -28.02
N GLU A 48 -2.32 -38.59 -26.97
CA GLU A 48 -3.51 -39.45 -27.08
C GLU A 48 -4.65 -38.80 -27.86
N LEU A 49 -4.81 -37.47 -27.71
CA LEU A 49 -5.82 -36.71 -28.45
C LEU A 49 -5.33 -36.41 -29.87
N ALA A 50 -4.05 -36.09 -30.04
CA ALA A 50 -3.45 -35.87 -31.34
C ALA A 50 -3.62 -37.11 -32.25
N ALA A 51 -3.45 -38.32 -31.71
CA ALA A 51 -3.65 -39.57 -32.44
C ALA A 51 -5.07 -39.76 -33.00
N LYS A 52 -6.09 -39.13 -32.39
CA LYS A 52 -7.50 -39.22 -32.79
C LYS A 52 -7.94 -38.13 -33.79
N LEU A 53 -7.11 -37.09 -33.97
CA LEU A 53 -7.40 -35.92 -34.80
C LEU A 53 -6.74 -36.04 -36.17
N SER A 54 -7.50 -35.72 -37.23
CA SER A 54 -6.93 -35.52 -38.57
C SER A 54 -6.01 -34.29 -38.61
N PRO A 55 -5.14 -34.14 -39.62
CA PRO A 55 -4.32 -32.95 -39.79
C PRO A 55 -5.12 -31.64 -39.77
N GLU A 56 -6.27 -31.59 -40.45
CA GLU A 56 -7.13 -30.40 -40.52
C GLU A 56 -7.81 -30.12 -39.17
N GLU A 57 -8.16 -31.18 -38.44
CA GLU A 57 -8.70 -31.07 -37.09
C GLU A 57 -7.65 -30.56 -36.09
N ARG A 58 -6.39 -30.98 -36.22
CA ARG A 58 -5.28 -30.45 -35.42
C ARG A 58 -5.08 -28.96 -35.66
N GLU A 59 -5.10 -28.52 -36.91
CA GLU A 59 -5.00 -27.09 -37.27
C GLU A 59 -6.18 -26.28 -36.70
N TYR A 60 -7.39 -26.85 -36.71
CA TYR A 60 -8.55 -26.23 -36.07
C TYR A 60 -8.36 -26.07 -34.55
N VAL A 61 -7.88 -27.11 -33.84
CA VAL A 61 -7.63 -27.04 -32.39
C VAL A 61 -6.53 -26.02 -32.09
N GLU A 62 -5.46 -26.02 -32.87
CA GLU A 62 -4.35 -25.08 -32.69
C GLU A 62 -4.82 -23.64 -32.85
N SER A 63 -5.54 -23.33 -33.93
CA SER A 63 -6.00 -21.97 -34.23
C SER A 63 -7.11 -21.47 -33.29
N LYS A 64 -8.07 -22.33 -32.91
CA LYS A 64 -9.26 -21.92 -32.13
C LYS A 64 -9.10 -22.09 -30.62
N VAL A 65 -8.20 -22.94 -30.16
CA VAL A 65 -8.05 -23.27 -28.74
C VAL A 65 -6.67 -22.88 -28.22
N MET A 66 -5.61 -23.36 -28.85
CA MET A 66 -4.24 -23.18 -28.34
C MET A 66 -3.72 -21.76 -28.52
N LEU A 67 -3.91 -21.18 -29.70
CA LEU A 67 -3.39 -19.85 -30.01
C LEU A 67 -4.03 -18.75 -29.13
N PRO A 68 -5.35 -18.75 -28.88
CA PRO A 68 -5.96 -17.85 -27.89
C PRO A 68 -5.45 -18.08 -26.46
N ALA A 69 -5.27 -19.34 -26.04
CA ALA A 69 -4.75 -19.66 -24.70
C ALA A 69 -3.32 -19.14 -24.50
N ARG A 70 -2.43 -19.31 -25.51
CA ARG A 70 -1.06 -18.78 -25.50
C ARG A 70 -1.05 -17.25 -25.44
N ARG A 71 -1.88 -16.58 -26.25
CA ARG A 71 -1.99 -15.11 -26.23
C ARG A 71 -2.50 -14.58 -24.88
N ALA A 72 -3.50 -15.24 -24.29
CA ALA A 72 -4.02 -14.85 -22.98
C ALA A 72 -2.96 -15.02 -21.89
N ALA A 73 -2.22 -16.14 -21.89
CA ALA A 73 -1.12 -16.35 -20.96
C ALA A 73 0.00 -15.31 -21.12
N GLU A 74 0.34 -14.94 -22.35
CA GLU A 74 1.33 -13.89 -22.62
C GLU A 74 0.85 -12.52 -22.16
N GLN A 75 -0.42 -12.17 -22.40
CA GLN A 75 -1.01 -10.92 -21.91
C GLN A 75 -0.99 -10.85 -20.39
N VAL A 76 -1.37 -11.92 -19.69
CA VAL A 76 -1.30 -11.99 -18.23
C VAL A 76 0.13 -11.78 -17.73
N ARG A 77 1.12 -12.41 -18.39
CA ARG A 77 2.53 -12.20 -18.04
C ARG A 77 2.98 -10.76 -18.24
N ARG A 78 2.61 -10.14 -19.38
CA ARG A 78 2.95 -8.74 -19.68
C ARG A 78 2.32 -7.79 -18.67
N MET A 79 1.03 -7.94 -18.36
CA MET A 79 0.36 -7.13 -17.35
C MET A 79 1.01 -7.29 -15.97
N ALA A 80 1.32 -8.53 -15.55
CA ALA A 80 2.00 -8.77 -14.28
C ALA A 80 3.40 -8.13 -14.24
N GLU A 81 4.13 -8.15 -15.35
CA GLU A 81 5.44 -7.49 -15.43
C GLU A 81 5.33 -5.96 -15.42
N GLU A 82 4.34 -5.40 -16.12
CA GLU A 82 4.02 -3.97 -16.12
C GLU A 82 3.60 -3.49 -14.73
N GLU A 83 2.74 -4.25 -14.04
CA GLU A 83 2.34 -3.99 -12.66
C GLU A 83 3.56 -4.03 -11.73
N ARG A 84 4.43 -5.03 -11.86
CA ARG A 84 5.67 -5.09 -11.09
C ARG A 84 6.58 -3.89 -11.34
N ARG A 85 6.77 -3.49 -12.60
CA ARG A 85 7.56 -2.30 -12.96
C ARG A 85 6.92 -1.02 -12.40
N ALA A 86 5.59 -0.90 -12.47
CA ALA A 86 4.87 0.23 -11.90
C ALA A 86 5.01 0.29 -10.37
N LEU A 87 4.98 -0.86 -9.69
CA LEU A 87 5.27 -0.96 -8.26
C LEU A 87 6.71 -0.55 -7.96
N GLU A 88 7.70 -1.05 -8.69
CA GLU A 88 9.11 -0.69 -8.50
C GLU A 88 9.34 0.83 -8.69
N VAL A 89 8.68 1.46 -9.67
CA VAL A 89 8.73 2.91 -9.87
C VAL A 89 8.08 3.66 -8.69
N ARG A 90 6.89 3.24 -8.26
CA ARG A 90 6.19 3.82 -7.10
C ARG A 90 7.01 3.67 -5.83
N GLU A 91 7.63 2.52 -5.64
CA GLU A 91 8.46 2.22 -4.48
C GLU A 91 9.71 3.09 -4.41
N ARG A 92 10.24 3.52 -5.56
CA ARG A 92 11.41 4.40 -5.64
C ARG A 92 11.07 5.88 -5.64
N ASP A 93 9.81 6.26 -5.82
CA ASP A 93 9.37 7.65 -5.79
C ASP A 93 9.17 8.14 -4.34
N PRO A 94 10.02 9.06 -3.84
CA PRO A 94 9.88 9.59 -2.48
C PRO A 94 8.56 10.34 -2.26
N ARG A 95 7.98 10.95 -3.29
CA ARG A 95 6.71 11.69 -3.17
C ARG A 95 5.57 10.74 -2.88
N TRP A 96 5.46 9.68 -3.70
CA TRP A 96 4.46 8.65 -3.50
C TRP A 96 4.57 7.99 -2.11
N ARG A 97 5.80 7.74 -1.64
CA ARG A 97 6.04 7.20 -0.29
C ARG A 97 5.53 8.13 0.81
N LEU A 98 5.69 9.44 0.66
CA LEU A 98 5.19 10.43 1.62
C LEU A 98 3.66 10.52 1.59
N ASP A 99 3.05 10.50 0.41
CA ASP A 99 1.59 10.53 0.26
C ASP A 99 0.95 9.28 0.89
N GLU A 100 1.54 8.11 0.65
CA GLU A 100 1.07 6.84 1.23
C GLU A 100 1.29 6.81 2.75
N ALA A 101 2.42 7.32 3.24
CA ALA A 101 2.66 7.46 4.67
C ALA A 101 1.62 8.39 5.32
N LEU A 102 1.29 9.52 4.69
CA LEU A 102 0.24 10.43 5.16
C LEU A 102 -1.12 9.73 5.22
N ARG A 103 -1.48 8.97 4.18
CA ARG A 103 -2.72 8.19 4.14
C ARG A 103 -2.80 7.20 5.30
N LEU A 104 -1.76 6.39 5.48
CA LEU A 104 -1.68 5.36 6.53
C LEU A 104 -1.70 5.96 7.94
N LEU A 105 -0.98 7.07 8.16
CA LEU A 105 -0.99 7.78 9.45
C LEU A 105 -2.37 8.40 9.73
N GLY A 106 -3.05 8.91 8.70
CA GLY A 106 -4.43 9.38 8.81
C GLY A 106 -5.42 8.27 9.18
N ASP A 107 -5.30 7.10 8.55
CA ASP A 107 -6.08 5.90 8.89
C ASP A 107 -5.83 5.48 10.34
N ALA A 108 -4.57 5.40 10.76
CA ALA A 108 -4.21 5.07 12.14
C ALA A 108 -4.80 6.07 13.14
N GLY A 109 -4.75 7.37 12.82
CA GLY A 109 -5.35 8.42 13.64
C GLY A 109 -6.86 8.25 13.82
N ARG A 110 -7.59 7.89 12.75
CA ARG A 110 -9.02 7.57 12.83
C ARG A 110 -9.29 6.38 13.74
N LEU A 111 -8.59 5.26 13.51
CA LEU A 111 -8.78 4.03 14.29
C LEU A 111 -8.52 4.19 15.79
N VAL A 112 -7.61 5.09 16.16
CA VAL A 112 -7.30 5.42 17.56
C VAL A 112 -8.36 6.34 18.16
N SER A 113 -8.85 7.30 17.38
CA SER A 113 -9.92 8.21 17.81
C SER A 113 -11.23 7.45 18.01
N ASP A 114 -11.48 6.44 17.19
CA ASP A 114 -12.63 5.52 17.29
C ASP A 114 -12.46 4.48 18.41
N GLY A 115 -11.41 4.62 19.25
CA GLY A 115 -11.21 3.84 20.48
C GLY A 115 -10.83 2.38 20.26
N SER A 116 -10.60 1.95 19.03
CA SER A 116 -10.44 0.54 18.69
C SER A 116 -9.04 0.00 19.03
N PHE A 117 -8.01 0.85 19.03
CA PHE A 117 -6.62 0.42 19.24
C PHE A 117 -5.78 1.46 19.98
N ARG A 118 -4.88 0.99 20.86
CA ARG A 118 -3.86 1.82 21.52
C ARG A 118 -2.58 1.81 20.67
N ILE A 119 -1.96 2.97 20.49
CA ILE A 119 -0.64 3.08 19.85
C ILE A 119 0.47 3.03 20.91
N ASP A 120 1.54 2.31 20.60
CA ASP A 120 2.78 2.32 21.37
C ASP A 120 3.50 3.68 21.28
N ALA A 121 3.79 4.29 22.44
CA ALA A 121 4.45 5.60 22.52
C ALA A 121 5.88 5.59 21.96
N GLY A 122 6.58 4.46 22.04
CA GLY A 122 7.92 4.28 21.45
C GLY A 122 7.91 4.40 19.93
N ARG A 123 6.91 3.80 19.28
CA ARG A 123 6.69 3.92 17.82
C ARG A 123 6.42 5.35 17.38
N ILE A 124 5.61 6.11 18.12
CA ILE A 124 5.36 7.54 17.82
C ILE A 124 6.64 8.36 17.97
N THR A 125 7.45 8.06 18.99
CA THR A 125 8.73 8.76 19.20
C THR A 125 9.71 8.49 18.05
N ALA A 126 9.79 7.24 17.60
CA ALA A 126 10.61 6.87 16.44
C ALA A 126 10.13 7.57 15.16
N LEU A 127 8.82 7.63 14.94
CA LEU A 127 8.24 8.33 13.78
C LEU A 127 8.59 9.82 13.77
N ARG A 128 8.49 10.50 14.92
CA ARG A 128 8.88 11.92 15.05
C ARG A 128 10.34 12.14 14.63
N LYS A 129 11.25 11.28 15.09
CA LYS A 129 12.67 11.37 14.72
C LYS A 129 12.89 11.24 13.21
N VAL A 130 12.14 10.37 12.53
CA VAL A 130 12.22 10.24 11.06
C VAL A 130 11.66 11.48 10.36
N LEU A 131 10.54 12.03 10.86
CA LEU A 131 9.97 13.27 10.34
C LEU A 131 10.94 14.46 10.48
N ASP A 132 11.70 14.56 11.58
CA ASP A 132 12.71 15.61 11.75
C ASP A 132 13.83 15.54 10.68
N VAL A 133 14.26 14.32 10.33
CA VAL A 133 15.22 14.09 9.25
C VAL A 133 14.64 14.55 7.91
N LEU A 134 13.38 14.21 7.63
CA LEU A 134 12.70 14.60 6.40
C LEU A 134 12.48 16.12 6.33
N ALA A 135 12.09 16.76 7.43
CA ALA A 135 11.93 18.21 7.51
C ALA A 135 13.26 18.93 7.26
N THR A 136 14.36 18.40 7.80
CA THR A 136 15.71 18.90 7.52
C THR A 136 16.06 18.77 6.03
N ALA A 137 15.82 17.60 5.43
CA ALA A 137 16.08 17.36 4.01
C ALA A 137 15.24 18.26 3.09
N ALA A 138 13.97 18.50 3.45
CA ALA A 138 13.06 19.38 2.75
C ALA A 138 13.34 20.88 3.00
N ARG A 139 14.33 21.21 3.85
CA ARG A 139 14.61 22.58 4.31
C ARG A 139 13.39 23.28 4.92
N LEU A 140 12.47 22.50 5.47
CA LEU A 140 11.28 22.97 6.18
C LEU A 140 11.62 23.32 7.63
N GLN A 141 12.84 23.79 7.92
CA GLN A 141 13.15 24.23 9.28
C GLN A 141 12.26 25.43 9.59
N THR A 142 11.17 25.16 10.33
CA THR A 142 10.40 26.16 11.05
C THR A 142 11.39 27.00 11.85
N ASP A 143 11.16 28.31 11.89
CA ASP A 143 12.00 29.19 12.69
C ASP A 143 12.13 28.59 14.11
N PRO A 144 13.35 28.41 14.64
CA PRO A 144 13.54 27.78 15.95
C PRO A 144 12.78 28.49 17.07
N LEU A 145 12.56 29.81 16.99
CA LEU A 145 11.79 30.57 17.96
C LEU A 145 10.29 30.27 17.85
N ASP A 146 9.77 30.09 16.64
CA ASP A 146 8.38 29.66 16.42
C ASP A 146 8.14 28.25 16.97
N ALA A 147 9.11 27.35 16.81
CA ALA A 147 9.04 26.00 17.37
C ALA A 147 9.01 26.02 18.92
N VAL A 148 9.84 26.86 19.55
CA VAL A 148 9.83 27.07 21.01
C VAL A 148 8.49 27.65 21.45
N LEU A 149 7.97 28.65 20.74
CA LEU A 149 6.68 29.26 21.05
C LEU A 149 5.53 28.24 21.00
N ALA A 150 5.46 27.44 19.93
CA ALA A 150 4.45 26.40 19.77
C ALA A 150 4.52 25.34 20.89
N ALA A 151 5.74 24.93 21.29
CA ALA A 151 5.94 23.99 22.38
C ALA A 151 5.44 24.54 23.73
N VAL A 152 5.69 25.83 24.02
CA VAL A 152 5.20 26.50 25.23
C VAL A 152 3.67 26.59 25.25
N VAL A 153 3.04 26.94 24.11
CA VAL A 153 1.58 27.01 23.98
C VAL A 153 0.95 25.63 24.23
N SER A 154 1.50 24.58 23.62
CA SER A 154 1.02 23.21 23.79
C SER A 154 1.18 22.71 25.23
N ALA A 155 2.36 22.91 25.84
CA ALA A 155 2.60 22.55 27.24
C ALA A 155 1.64 23.28 28.19
N THR A 156 1.34 24.55 27.92
CA THR A 156 0.35 25.34 28.69
C THR A 156 -1.04 24.75 28.60
N ALA A 157 -1.48 24.34 27.41
CA ALA A 157 -2.79 23.70 27.22
C ALA A 157 -2.88 22.38 28.00
N MET A 158 -1.83 21.56 27.99
CA MET A 158 -1.78 20.29 28.74
C MET A 158 -1.81 20.50 30.26
N VAL A 159 -1.11 21.50 30.78
CA VAL A 159 -1.19 21.87 32.21
C VAL A 159 -2.61 22.27 32.57
N LYS A 160 -3.26 23.13 31.76
CA LYS A 160 -4.66 23.55 31.98
C LYS A 160 -5.65 22.39 31.90
N ALA A 161 -5.40 21.43 31.03
CA ALA A 161 -6.18 20.20 30.90
C ALA A 161 -5.97 19.20 32.06
N GLY A 162 -5.14 19.54 33.05
CA GLY A 162 -4.92 18.70 34.24
C GLY A 162 -3.94 17.55 34.02
N HIS A 163 -3.14 17.56 32.95
CA HIS A 163 -2.19 16.49 32.64
C HIS A 163 -1.21 16.19 33.79
N TYR A 164 -0.84 17.21 34.55
CA TYR A 164 0.08 17.08 35.70
C TYR A 164 -0.64 17.02 37.06
N GLY A 165 -1.98 17.01 37.08
CA GLY A 165 -2.79 17.07 38.30
C GLY A 165 -2.66 18.40 39.06
N THR A 166 -3.16 18.42 40.29
CA THR A 166 -3.06 19.57 41.20
C THR A 166 -1.74 19.54 41.97
N GLY A 167 -1.12 20.71 42.18
CA GLY A 167 0.09 20.82 43.00
C GLY A 167 -0.15 20.35 44.44
N PRO A 168 0.87 19.76 45.10
CA PRO A 168 0.75 19.34 46.48
C PRO A 168 0.59 20.55 47.41
N ALA A 169 -0.14 20.38 48.52
CA ALA A 169 -0.32 21.42 49.54
C ALA A 169 0.98 21.77 50.31
N GLY A 170 2.02 20.93 50.17
CA GLY A 170 3.33 21.09 50.81
C GLY A 170 4.39 21.70 49.90
N ASN A 171 5.62 21.17 49.95
CA ASN A 171 6.75 21.74 49.22
C ASN A 171 6.69 21.44 47.71
N VAL A 172 6.18 22.40 46.93
CA VAL A 172 6.15 22.33 45.46
C VAL A 172 7.55 22.18 44.86
N ARG A 173 8.61 22.67 45.54
CA ARG A 173 9.97 22.72 44.98
C ARG A 173 10.61 21.35 44.78
N ASP A 174 10.16 20.34 45.51
CA ASP A 174 10.71 18.99 45.41
C ASP A 174 10.03 18.15 44.32
N THR A 175 8.93 18.65 43.76
CA THR A 175 8.16 17.94 42.72
C THR A 175 8.92 17.84 41.40
N ALA A 176 8.72 16.74 40.68
CA ALA A 176 9.29 16.55 39.35
C ALA A 176 8.84 17.64 38.35
N VAL A 177 7.59 18.11 38.47
CA VAL A 177 7.03 19.19 37.64
C VAL A 177 7.78 20.49 37.88
N TYR A 178 8.00 20.87 39.14
CA TYR A 178 8.75 22.08 39.47
C TYR A 178 10.22 22.01 39.02
N LYS A 179 10.88 20.86 39.19
CA LYS A 179 12.25 20.66 38.69
C LYS A 179 12.33 20.82 37.18
N ARG A 180 11.37 20.26 36.42
CA ARG A 180 11.28 20.46 34.96
C ARG A 180 11.04 21.91 34.58
N TRP A 181 10.16 22.62 35.30
CA TRP A 181 9.93 24.05 35.09
C TRP A 181 11.19 24.89 35.35
N ARG A 182 11.93 24.60 36.43
CA ARG A 182 13.22 25.25 36.69
C ARG A 182 14.20 25.04 35.54
N ASN A 183 14.36 23.80 35.05
CA ASN A 183 15.25 23.50 33.94
C ASN A 183 14.86 24.25 32.65
N ILE A 184 13.55 24.41 32.39
CA ILE A 184 13.06 25.23 31.27
C ILE A 184 13.46 26.70 31.48
N GLY A 185 13.26 27.25 32.67
CA GLY A 185 13.67 28.62 33.01
C GLY A 185 15.18 28.85 32.87
N GLU A 186 15.99 27.88 33.26
CA GLU A 186 17.44 27.92 33.07
C GLU A 186 17.82 27.89 31.58
N ALA A 187 17.19 27.02 30.79
CA ALA A 187 17.46 26.93 29.35
C ALA A 187 17.02 28.19 28.58
N VAL A 188 15.95 28.86 29.01
CA VAL A 188 15.39 30.03 28.31
C VAL A 188 16.03 31.34 28.77
N ASP A 189 16.17 31.54 30.08
CA ASP A 189 16.43 32.85 30.67
C ASP A 189 17.77 32.91 31.43
N SER A 190 17.92 32.09 32.49
CA SER A 190 18.96 32.31 33.51
C SER A 190 20.25 31.51 33.36
N GLY A 191 20.24 30.44 32.55
CA GLY A 191 21.39 29.55 32.33
C GLY A 191 22.59 30.25 31.67
N LYS A 192 23.77 29.62 31.74
CA LYS A 192 24.98 30.16 31.09
C LYS A 192 24.86 30.21 29.57
N ASP A 193 24.26 29.18 29.00
CA ASP A 193 23.98 29.03 27.56
C ASP A 193 22.49 29.19 27.27
N SER A 194 21.81 30.10 27.99
CA SER A 194 20.38 30.32 27.81
C SER A 194 20.06 30.96 26.46
N LEU A 195 18.85 30.72 25.97
CA LEU A 195 18.34 31.36 24.76
C LEU A 195 18.43 32.90 24.85
N LEU A 196 18.08 33.50 25.99
CA LEU A 196 18.18 34.94 26.20
C LEU A 196 19.61 35.45 26.04
N LYS A 197 20.61 34.77 26.63
CA LYS A 197 22.02 35.17 26.49
C LYS A 197 22.51 35.04 25.06
N ALA A 198 22.10 33.99 24.34
CA ALA A 198 22.41 33.83 22.93
C ALA A 198 21.83 34.97 22.08
N LEU A 199 20.57 35.37 22.35
CA LEU A 199 19.92 36.51 21.69
C LEU A 199 20.61 37.85 22.04
N GLN A 200 20.99 38.06 23.30
CA GLN A 200 21.74 39.24 23.75
C GLN A 200 23.12 39.34 23.10
N ALA A 201 23.86 38.24 23.05
CA ALA A 201 25.19 38.17 22.41
C ALA A 201 25.14 38.47 20.90
N LYS A 202 23.99 38.24 20.26
CA LYS A 202 23.73 38.57 18.85
C LYS A 202 23.00 39.89 18.64
N GLY A 203 22.72 40.65 19.70
CA GLY A 203 22.10 41.97 19.63
C GLY A 203 20.57 41.99 19.45
N TRP A 204 19.91 40.83 19.51
CA TRP A 204 18.46 40.71 19.35
C TRP A 204 17.66 41.02 20.62
N ALA A 205 18.32 41.02 21.78
CA ALA A 205 17.71 41.35 23.07
C ALA A 205 18.64 42.25 23.90
N ARG A 206 18.07 43.15 24.70
CA ARG A 206 18.84 44.01 25.61
C ARG A 206 19.09 43.29 26.94
N VAL A 207 20.27 43.52 27.51
CA VAL A 207 20.55 43.15 28.91
C VAL A 207 19.77 44.13 29.79
N ARG A 208 18.85 43.60 30.61
CA ARG A 208 18.29 44.40 31.70
C ARG A 208 19.36 44.46 32.78
N GLY A 209 19.89 45.66 33.02
CA GLY A 209 20.76 45.98 34.16
C GLY A 209 19.99 46.04 35.46
#